data_AF-V5G9W3-F1
#
_entry.id   AF-V5G9W3-F1
#
_cell.length_a   1.000
_cell.length_b   1.000
_cell.length_c   1.000
_cell.angle_alpha   90.00
_cell.angle_beta   90.00
_cell.angle_gamma   90.00
#
_symmetry.space_group_name_H-M   'P 1'
#
loop_
_entity.id
_entity.type
_entity.pdbx_description
1 polymer ?
#
loop_
_entity_poly.entity_id
_entity_poly.type
_entity_poly.pdbx_seq_one_letter_code
_entity_poly.pdbx_strand_id
1 'polypeptide(L)'
;GDKCFGDITVTHLQEMRYSDYIVRDLKICKHTVGKEPEERHITQYHYLVWKDFMAPEHPNGIIKFIKRVNEAYSAEKGSILVHCSAGVGRTGTLVALDCLLQQLKEEGQVSIFNTICDLRHQRNF
;
A
#
# COMPACT_ATOMS: atom_id res chain seq x y z
N GLY A 1 -0.38 22.59 0.66
CA GLY A 1 -0.43 23.36 -0.59
C GLY A 1 -0.34 22.41 -1.75
N ASP A 2 -0.88 22.80 -2.90
CA ASP A 2 -0.94 21.96 -4.09
C ASP A 2 0.45 21.78 -4.72
N LYS A 3 0.69 20.62 -5.31
CA LYS A 3 1.92 20.34 -6.05
C LYS A 3 1.61 19.67 -7.38
N CYS A 4 2.17 20.23 -8.46
CA CYS A 4 1.96 19.72 -9.81
C CYS A 4 3.09 18.78 -10.23
N PHE A 5 2.72 17.68 -10.89
CA PHE A 5 3.60 16.66 -11.47
C PHE A 5 3.13 16.38 -12.90
N GLY A 6 3.64 17.14 -13.87
CA GLY A 6 3.13 17.10 -15.24
C GLY A 6 1.69 17.59 -15.32
N ASP A 7 0.79 16.76 -15.86
CA ASP A 7 -0.64 17.01 -15.99
C ASP A 7 -1.44 16.65 -14.72
N ILE A 8 -0.77 16.23 -13.66
CA ILE A 8 -1.39 15.81 -12.40
C ILE A 8 -1.14 16.84 -11.30
N THR A 9 -2.21 17.34 -10.70
CA THR A 9 -2.16 18.17 -9.49
C THR A 9 -2.48 17.31 -8.27
N VAL A 10 -1.62 17.34 -7.26
CA VAL A 10 -1.82 16.64 -5.98
C VAL A 10 -2.01 17.66 -4.87
N THR A 11 -3.16 17.59 -4.21
CA THR A 11 -3.52 18.40 -3.04
C THR A 11 -3.51 17.52 -1.80
N HIS A 12 -2.71 17.91 -0.80
CA HIS A 12 -2.80 17.31 0.52
C HIS A 12 -3.99 17.89 1.28
N LEU A 13 -4.97 17.06 1.63
CA LEU A 13 -6.17 17.47 2.36
C LEU A 13 -5.94 17.40 3.88
N GLN A 14 -5.56 16.21 4.38
CA GLN A 14 -5.34 15.98 5.80
C GLN A 14 -4.33 14.86 6.07
N GLU A 15 -3.77 14.87 7.28
CA GLU A 15 -2.83 13.86 7.79
C GLU A 15 -3.24 13.43 9.20
N MET A 16 -3.30 12.11 9.42
CA MET A 16 -3.46 11.50 10.74
C MET A 16 -2.21 10.70 11.10
N ARG A 17 -1.62 10.97 12.25
CA ARG A 17 -0.41 10.30 12.74
C ARG A 17 -0.75 9.26 13.81
N TYR A 18 -0.23 8.05 13.62
CA TYR A 18 -0.26 6.96 14.59
C TYR A 18 1.18 6.67 15.06
N SER A 19 1.34 5.75 16.02
CA SER A 19 2.67 5.40 16.52
C SER A 19 3.59 4.83 15.42
N ASP A 20 3.03 3.99 14.55
CA ASP A 20 3.83 3.16 13.63
C ASP A 20 3.68 3.59 12.16
N TYR A 21 2.68 4.43 11.85
CA TYR A 21 2.33 4.81 10.49
C TYR A 21 1.60 6.16 10.43
N ILE A 22 1.51 6.71 9.23
CA ILE A 22 0.75 7.92 8.91
C ILE A 22 -0.30 7.60 7.85
N VAL A 23 -1.47 8.21 7.96
CA VAL A 23 -2.51 8.20 6.92
C VAL A 23 -2.65 9.60 6.36
N ARG A 24 -2.57 9.74 5.03
CA ARG A 24 -2.81 11.01 4.33
C ARG A 24 -3.99 10.87 3.39
N ASP A 25 -4.87 11.86 3.39
CA ASP A 25 -5.86 12.01 2.34
C ASP A 25 -5.39 13.03 1.32
N LEU A 26 -5.35 12.58 0.08
CA LEU A 26 -4.86 13.30 -1.07
C LEU A 26 -5.99 13.43 -2.08
N LYS A 27 -6.12 14.61 -2.67
CA LYS A 27 -6.92 14.82 -3.86
C LYS A 27 -6.00 14.89 -5.05
N ILE A 28 -6.28 14.09 -6.07
CA ILE A 28 -5.53 14.04 -7.32
C ILE A 28 -6.46 14.53 -8.43
N CYS A 29 -6.02 15.56 -9.16
CA CYS A 29 -6.71 16.09 -10.32
C CYS A 29 -5.83 15.89 -11.55
N LYS A 30 -6.35 15.23 -12.60
CA LYS A 30 -5.68 15.08 -13.89
C LYS A 30 -6.27 16.07 -14.89
N HIS A 31 -5.41 16.88 -15.49
CA HIS A 31 -5.79 17.90 -16.45
C HIS A 31 -5.54 17.41 -17.87
N THR A 32 -6.59 17.28 -18.67
CA THR A 32 -6.46 16.94 -20.10
C THR A 32 -6.97 18.10 -20.94
N VAL A 33 -6.19 18.53 -21.93
CA VAL A 33 -6.55 19.64 -22.81
C VAL A 33 -7.90 19.37 -23.49
N GLY A 34 -8.83 20.31 -23.38
CA GLY A 34 -10.17 20.21 -23.98
C GLY A 34 -11.13 19.26 -23.26
N LYS A 35 -10.81 18.82 -22.03
CA LYS A 35 -11.70 18.03 -21.17
C LYS A 35 -11.78 18.63 -19.77
N GLU A 36 -12.90 18.37 -19.10
CA GLU A 36 -13.04 18.65 -17.67
C GLU A 36 -12.01 17.83 -16.87
N PRO A 37 -11.45 18.40 -15.79
CA PRO A 37 -10.46 17.72 -14.97
C PRO A 37 -11.06 16.48 -14.29
N GLU A 38 -10.34 15.37 -14.36
CA GLU A 38 -10.72 14.14 -13.67
C GLU A 38 -10.18 14.15 -12.24
N GLU A 39 -11.05 13.95 -11.26
CA GLU A 39 -10.70 13.99 -9.84
C GLU A 39 -10.76 12.60 -9.19
N ARG A 40 -9.79 12.31 -8.31
CA ARG A 40 -9.78 11.13 -7.44
C ARG A 40 -9.32 11.46 -6.04
N HIS A 41 -9.97 10.84 -5.05
CA HIS A 41 -9.53 10.84 -3.65
C HIS A 41 -8.68 9.61 -3.36
N ILE A 42 -7.46 9.82 -2.89
CA ILE A 42 -6.49 8.76 -2.55
C ILE A 42 -6.16 8.85 -1.07
N THR A 43 -6.30 7.72 -0.37
CA THR A 43 -5.80 7.56 1.00
C THR A 43 -4.47 6.83 0.96
N GLN A 44 -3.40 7.49 1.40
CA GLN A 44 -2.05 6.94 1.47
C GLN A 44 -1.75 6.46 2.87
N TYR A 45 -1.44 5.16 3.02
CA TYR A 45 -0.91 4.58 4.24
C TYR A 45 0.62 4.48 4.16
N HIS A 46 1.31 5.13 5.10
CA HIS A 46 2.78 5.18 5.14
C HIS A 46 3.28 4.58 6.46
N TYR A 47 3.75 3.33 6.41
CA TYR A 47 4.37 2.65 7.55
C TYR A 47 5.79 3.18 7.81
N LEU A 48 6.08 3.62 9.04
CA LEU A 48 7.29 4.37 9.38
C LEU A 48 8.37 3.55 10.10
N VAL A 49 7.99 2.48 10.77
CA VAL A 49 8.88 1.77 11.73
C VAL A 49 9.64 0.59 11.12
N TRP A 50 9.62 0.44 9.79
CA TRP A 50 10.35 -0.64 9.11
C TRP A 50 11.71 -0.15 8.59
N LYS A 51 12.75 -0.42 9.37
CA LYS A 51 14.15 -0.14 8.98
C LYS A 51 14.57 -0.95 7.76
N ASP A 52 15.39 -0.34 6.91
CA ASP A 52 15.92 -0.99 5.71
C ASP A 52 16.76 -2.23 6.07
N PHE A 53 16.68 -3.27 5.22
CA PHE A 53 17.43 -4.53 5.31
C PHE A 53 17.19 -5.41 6.56
N MET A 54 16.25 -5.04 7.43
CA MET A 54 15.85 -5.86 8.58
C MET A 54 14.39 -6.29 8.48
N ALA A 55 14.06 -7.42 9.11
CA ALA A 55 12.67 -7.75 9.41
C ALA A 55 12.11 -6.74 10.44
N PRO A 56 10.79 -6.50 10.48
CA PRO A 56 10.19 -5.67 11.52
C PRO A 56 10.57 -6.20 12.91
N GLU A 57 11.05 -5.35 13.80
CA GLU A 57 11.42 -5.72 15.18
C GLU A 57 10.21 -6.31 15.94
N HIS A 58 8.99 -5.86 15.59
CA HIS A 58 7.74 -6.33 16.16
C HIS A 58 6.74 -6.75 15.06
N PRO A 59 6.52 -8.06 14.83
CA PRO A 59 5.64 -8.54 13.75
C PRO A 59 4.18 -8.13 13.95
N ASN A 60 3.76 -7.87 15.19
CA ASN A 60 2.40 -7.42 15.49
C ASN A 60 2.06 -6.06 14.87
N GLY A 61 3.04 -5.16 14.72
CA GLY A 61 2.83 -3.84 14.15
C GLY A 61 2.42 -3.93 12.69
N ILE A 62 3.16 -4.72 11.89
CA ILE A 62 2.86 -4.88 10.46
C ILE A 62 1.55 -5.65 10.24
N ILE A 63 1.23 -6.66 11.07
CA ILE A 63 -0.05 -7.38 10.98
C ILE A 63 -1.23 -6.45 11.25
N LYS A 64 -1.14 -5.60 12.28
CA LYS A 64 -2.19 -4.59 12.57
C LYS A 64 -2.31 -3.58 11.44
N PHE A 65 -1.19 -3.16 10.87
CA PHE A 65 -1.17 -2.24 9.73
C PHE A 65 -1.87 -2.84 8.49
N ILE A 66 -1.58 -4.10 8.14
CA ILE A 66 -2.25 -4.80 7.04
C ILE A 66 -3.76 -4.86 7.27
N LYS A 67 -4.20 -5.26 8.48
CA LYS A 67 -5.63 -5.26 8.84
C LYS A 67 -6.27 -3.89 8.62
N ARG A 68 -5.59 -2.81 9.03
CA ARG A 68 -6.09 -1.45 8.85
C ARG A 68 -6.19 -1.02 7.39
N VAL A 69 -5.23 -1.42 6.55
CA VAL A 69 -5.29 -1.18 5.11
C VAL A 69 -6.48 -1.93 4.48
N ASN A 70 -6.70 -3.19 4.89
CA ASN A 70 -7.80 -4.00 4.37
C ASN A 70 -9.17 -3.50 4.81
N GLU A 71 -9.31 -2.97 6.03
CA GLU A 71 -10.54 -2.31 6.50
C GLU A 71 -10.92 -1.07 5.67
N ALA A 72 -9.93 -0.36 5.14
CA ALA A 72 -10.15 0.84 4.33
C ALA A 72 -10.29 0.55 2.83
N TYR A 73 -9.95 -0.68 2.41
CA TYR A 73 -10.01 -1.11 1.02
C TYR A 73 -11.47 -1.33 0.56
N SER A 74 -11.74 -0.97 -0.69
CA SER A 74 -12.98 -1.29 -1.39
C SER A 74 -12.65 -1.78 -2.79
N ALA A 75 -13.27 -2.88 -3.21
CA ALA A 75 -13.07 -3.48 -4.53
C ALA A 75 -13.40 -2.50 -5.68
N GLU A 76 -14.30 -1.54 -5.45
CA GLU A 76 -14.68 -0.51 -6.42
C GLU A 76 -13.53 0.47 -6.73
N LYS A 77 -12.54 0.58 -5.84
CA LYS A 77 -11.39 1.48 -6.02
C LYS A 77 -10.28 0.87 -6.88
N GLY A 78 -10.40 -0.38 -7.29
CA GLY A 78 -9.39 -1.10 -8.08
C GLY A 78 -8.18 -1.53 -7.26
N SER A 79 -7.04 -1.75 -7.93
CA SER A 79 -5.84 -2.29 -7.29
C SER A 79 -5.17 -1.31 -6.32
N ILE A 80 -4.54 -1.85 -5.27
CA ILE A 80 -3.75 -1.08 -4.31
C ILE A 80 -2.33 -0.90 -4.85
N LEU A 81 -1.84 0.34 -4.89
CA LEU A 81 -0.43 0.62 -5.13
C LEU A 81 0.37 0.44 -3.84
N VAL A 82 1.24 -0.56 -3.81
CA VAL A 82 2.19 -0.79 -2.72
C VAL A 82 3.60 -0.51 -3.24
N HIS A 83 4.37 0.32 -2.54
CA HIS A 83 5.75 0.61 -2.91
C HIS A 83 6.68 0.69 -1.69
N CYS A 84 7.97 0.58 -1.95
CA CYS A 84 9.02 0.92 -1.00
C CYS A 84 10.09 1.76 -1.75
N SER A 85 11.37 1.39 -1.66
CA SER A 85 12.41 1.98 -2.51
C SER A 85 12.48 1.24 -3.87
N ALA A 86 13.00 0.00 -3.89
CA ALA A 86 13.05 -0.82 -5.12
C ALA A 86 11.72 -1.51 -5.50
N GLY A 87 10.72 -1.50 -4.60
CA GLY A 87 9.42 -2.11 -4.85
C GLY A 87 9.43 -3.64 -4.88
N VAL A 88 10.36 -4.29 -4.15
CA VAL A 88 10.52 -5.76 -4.13
C VAL A 88 10.60 -6.33 -2.71
N GLY A 89 11.45 -5.77 -1.83
CA GLY A 89 11.64 -6.27 -0.46
C GLY A 89 10.43 -6.06 0.44
N ARG A 90 10.32 -4.87 1.07
CA ARG A 90 9.19 -4.53 1.97
C ARG A 90 7.83 -4.61 1.26
N THR A 91 7.78 -4.22 -0.01
CA THR A 91 6.59 -4.37 -0.86
C THR A 91 6.17 -5.83 -0.96
N GLY A 92 7.08 -6.72 -1.36
CA GLY A 92 6.78 -8.15 -1.48
C GLY A 92 6.43 -8.78 -0.14
N THR A 93 7.10 -8.39 0.94
CA THR A 93 6.76 -8.91 2.28
C THR A 93 5.36 -8.48 2.73
N LEU A 94 4.95 -7.22 2.49
CA LEU A 94 3.60 -6.77 2.85
C LEU A 94 2.54 -7.54 2.05
N VAL A 95 2.73 -7.67 0.73
CA VAL A 95 1.80 -8.40 -0.14
C VAL A 95 1.75 -9.89 0.24
N ALA A 96 2.90 -10.52 0.49
CA ALA A 96 2.96 -11.92 0.90
C ALA A 96 2.23 -12.14 2.23
N LEU A 97 2.45 -11.27 3.23
CA LEU A 97 1.78 -11.37 4.51
C LEU A 97 0.27 -11.23 4.37
N ASP A 98 -0.21 -10.32 3.52
CA ASP A 98 -1.63 -10.16 3.25
C ASP A 98 -2.25 -11.43 2.66
N CYS A 99 -1.63 -11.99 1.62
CA CYS A 99 -2.06 -13.26 1.01
C CYS A 99 -2.04 -14.42 2.01
N LEU A 100 -0.98 -14.54 2.81
CA LEU A 100 -0.81 -15.62 3.79
C LEU A 100 -1.82 -15.49 4.94
N LEU A 101 -2.14 -14.27 5.38
CA LEU A 101 -3.17 -14.04 6.40
C LEU A 101 -4.55 -14.43 5.88
N GLN A 102 -4.83 -14.20 4.60
CA GLN A 102 -6.06 -14.63 3.96
C GLN A 102 -6.13 -16.16 3.84
N GLN A 103 -5.08 -16.81 3.31
CA GLN A 103 -4.98 -18.27 3.26
C GLN A 103 -5.20 -18.91 4.64
N LEU A 104 -4.55 -18.38 5.68
CA LEU A 104 -4.69 -18.90 7.04
C LEU A 104 -6.14 -18.80 7.53
N LYS A 105 -6.83 -17.71 7.20
CA LYS A 105 -8.23 -17.48 7.61
C LYS A 105 -9.20 -18.41 6.87
N GLU A 106 -8.97 -18.65 5.59
CA GLU A 106 -9.90 -19.39 4.73
C GLU A 106 -9.64 -20.91 4.76
N GLU A 107 -8.38 -21.32 4.84
CA GLU A 107 -7.96 -22.72 4.70
C GLU A 107 -7.39 -23.32 6.00
N GLY A 108 -7.08 -22.49 7.00
CA GLY A 108 -6.45 -22.93 8.26
C GLY A 108 -4.97 -23.30 8.13
N GLN A 109 -4.37 -23.09 6.95
CA GLN A 109 -2.97 -23.36 6.64
C GLN A 109 -2.40 -22.29 5.70
N VAL A 110 -1.07 -22.27 5.55
CA VAL A 110 -0.38 -21.31 4.67
C VAL A 110 0.75 -21.99 3.91
N SER A 111 0.98 -21.58 2.66
CA SER A 111 2.17 -21.97 1.89
C SER A 111 3.05 -20.77 1.60
N ILE A 112 4.04 -20.54 2.48
CA ILE A 112 4.98 -19.42 2.34
C ILE A 112 5.79 -19.55 1.05
N PHE A 113 6.38 -20.72 0.80
CA PHE A 113 7.25 -20.94 -0.36
C PHE A 113 6.52 -20.69 -1.68
N ASN A 114 5.34 -21.29 -1.86
CA ASN A 114 4.55 -21.12 -3.08
C ASN A 114 4.13 -19.65 -3.26
N THR A 115 3.65 -19.00 -2.19
CA THR A 115 3.28 -17.58 -2.23
C THR A 115 4.45 -16.71 -2.71
N ILE A 116 5.66 -16.94 -2.20
CA ILE A 116 6.83 -16.17 -2.64
C ILE A 116 7.23 -16.50 -4.09
N CYS A 117 7.15 -17.76 -4.52
CA CYS A 117 7.37 -18.13 -5.91
C CYS A 117 6.39 -17.41 -6.86
N ASP A 118 5.10 -17.41 -6.52
CA ASP A 118 4.07 -16.75 -7.33
C ASP A 118 4.29 -15.24 -7.43
N LEU A 119 4.65 -14.59 -6.32
CA LEU A 119 4.99 -13.17 -6.32
C LEU A 119 6.21 -12.86 -7.20
N ARG A 120 7.23 -13.72 -7.17
CA ARG A 120 8.43 -13.57 -8.01
C ARG A 120 8.15 -13.77 -9.50
N HIS A 121 7.20 -14.63 -9.86
CA HIS A 121 6.76 -14.76 -11.25
C HIS A 121 6.09 -13.49 -11.80
N GLN A 122 5.40 -12.74 -10.94
CA GLN A 122 4.72 -11.51 -11.34
C GLN A 122 5.65 -10.29 -11.36
N ARG A 123 6.70 -10.27 -10.53
CA ARG A 123 7.67 -9.18 -10.47
C ARG A 123 9.07 -9.73 -10.14
N ASN A 124 9.93 -9.72 -11.16
CA ASN A 124 11.32 -10.13 -11.03
C ASN A 124 12.14 -9.11 -10.21
N PHE A 125 13.21 -9.61 -9.61
CA PHE A 125 14.35 -8.81 -9.14
C PHE A 125 15.41 -8.75 -10.24
#